data_AF-A0AA91V825-F1
#
_entry.id   AF-A0AA91V825-F1
#
_cell.length_a   1.000
_cell.length_b   1.000
_cell.length_c   1.000
_cell.angle_alpha   90.00
_cell.angle_beta   90.00
_cell.angle_gamma   90.00
#
_symmetry.space_group_name_H-M   'P 1'
#
loop_
_entity.id
_entity.type
_entity.pdbx_description
1 polymer ?
#
loop_
_entity_poly.entity_id
_entity_poly.type
_entity_poly.pdbx_seq_one_letter_code
_entity_poly.pdbx_strand_id
1 'polypeptide(L)'
;MKERTCIIIGGGYAGINAINAIKKKMSGSKSIPVGLCVWTLVLLPSPALHKFGLPLTVDGQVMVDTSYRVKGAPGVYSIGDCAHIIDPVSGRTDRMTCKEAIPQAIRLAKVIMTDINKRPAPSHRAYMDLFCIGLGPERGMVWIRKWGLDFLITGKLGWKIRKFTWDSASLIK
;
A
#
# COMPACT_ATOMS: atom_id res chain seq x y z
N MET A 1 -17.13 9.60 -36.26
CA MET A 1 -16.57 8.65 -35.26
C MET A 1 -17.61 8.44 -34.17
N LYS A 2 -17.91 7.20 -33.75
CA LYS A 2 -18.78 6.97 -32.58
C LYS A 2 -18.07 7.47 -31.33
N GLU A 3 -18.71 8.34 -30.58
CA GLU A 3 -18.23 8.83 -29.29
C GLU A 3 -18.05 7.64 -28.34
N ARG A 4 -16.88 7.53 -27.70
CA ARG A 4 -16.54 6.43 -26.79
C ARG A 4 -16.30 6.99 -25.40
N THR A 5 -17.15 6.66 -24.44
CA THR A 5 -16.96 7.05 -23.04
C THR A 5 -15.85 6.20 -22.40
N CYS A 6 -14.86 6.84 -21.79
CA CYS A 6 -13.87 6.20 -20.92
C CYS A 6 -14.28 6.42 -19.47
N ILE A 7 -14.39 5.34 -18.69
CA ILE A 7 -14.68 5.41 -17.25
C ILE A 7 -13.43 4.94 -16.48
N ILE A 8 -12.91 5.83 -15.64
CA ILE A 8 -11.83 5.50 -14.70
C ILE A 8 -12.47 5.45 -13.30
N ILE A 9 -12.40 4.27 -12.68
CA ILE A 9 -12.93 4.08 -11.33
C ILE A 9 -11.74 4.01 -10.38
N GLY A 10 -11.59 5.07 -9.56
CA GLY A 10 -10.57 5.17 -8.52
C GLY A 10 -10.67 4.06 -7.48
N GLY A 11 -9.57 3.78 -6.77
CA GLY A 11 -9.54 2.77 -5.72
C GLY A 11 -10.28 3.13 -4.42
N GLY A 12 -10.40 2.15 -3.52
CA GLY A 12 -11.00 2.30 -2.19
C GLY A 12 -12.49 2.64 -2.17
N TYR A 13 -12.92 3.30 -1.08
CA TYR A 13 -14.32 3.67 -0.83
C TYR A 13 -14.91 4.59 -1.92
N ALA A 14 -14.09 5.43 -2.56
CA ALA A 14 -14.54 6.31 -3.63
C ALA A 14 -15.02 5.54 -4.86
N GLY A 15 -14.29 4.49 -5.27
CA GLY A 15 -14.67 3.65 -6.42
C GLY A 15 -15.92 2.82 -6.17
N ILE A 16 -16.04 2.21 -4.99
CA ILE A 16 -17.24 1.46 -4.59
C ILE A 16 -18.48 2.37 -4.63
N ASN A 17 -18.37 3.57 -4.06
CA ASN A 17 -19.47 4.53 -4.07
C ASN A 17 -19.79 5.03 -5.47
N ALA A 18 -18.78 5.26 -6.33
CA ALA A 18 -19.00 5.65 -7.72
C ALA A 18 -19.80 4.58 -8.48
N ILE A 19 -19.44 3.29 -8.33
CA ILE A 19 -20.18 2.19 -8.97
C ILE A 19 -21.60 2.10 -8.47
N ASN A 20 -21.82 2.18 -7.15
CA ASN A 20 -23.16 2.12 -6.57
C ASN A 20 -24.02 3.31 -7.03
N ALA A 21 -23.45 4.52 -7.08
CA ALA A 21 -24.14 5.70 -7.57
C ALA A 21 -24.50 5.59 -9.06
N ILE A 22 -23.58 5.10 -9.89
CA ILE A 22 -23.80 4.84 -11.31
C ILE A 22 -24.93 3.81 -11.49
N LYS A 23 -24.88 2.67 -10.79
CA LYS A 23 -25.92 1.63 -10.82
C LYS A 23 -27.29 2.19 -10.42
N LYS A 24 -27.35 3.02 -9.36
CA LYS A 24 -28.59 3.65 -8.90
C LYS A 24 -29.16 4.62 -9.94
N LYS A 25 -28.32 5.39 -10.62
CA LYS A 25 -28.78 6.38 -11.60
C LYS A 25 -29.25 5.76 -12.92
N MET A 26 -28.77 4.57 -13.25
CA MET A 26 -29.07 3.88 -14.51
C MET A 26 -30.33 2.99 -14.46
N SER A 27 -31.22 3.18 -13.49
CA SER A 27 -32.50 2.49 -13.38
C SER A 27 -32.42 0.96 -13.53
N GLY A 28 -31.31 0.35 -13.08
CA GLY A 28 -31.14 -1.11 -13.13
C GLY A 28 -30.69 -1.69 -14.48
N SER A 29 -30.14 -0.90 -15.42
CA SER A 29 -29.48 -1.49 -16.59
C SER A 29 -28.36 -2.44 -16.13
N LYS A 30 -28.27 -3.62 -16.76
CA LYS A 30 -27.25 -4.64 -16.41
C LYS A 30 -25.83 -4.25 -16.84
N SER A 31 -25.69 -3.30 -17.77
CA SER A 31 -24.41 -2.87 -18.33
C SER A 31 -24.45 -1.43 -18.83
N ILE A 32 -23.25 -0.85 -18.97
CA ILE A 32 -22.99 0.50 -19.49
C ILE A 32 -22.07 0.33 -20.69
N PRO A 33 -22.47 0.77 -21.90
CA PRO A 33 -21.56 0.74 -23.04
C PRO A 33 -20.43 1.75 -22.80
N VAL A 34 -19.20 1.26 -22.70
CA VAL A 34 -17.98 2.07 -22.54
C VAL A 34 -16.93 1.65 -23.57
N GLY A 35 -16.14 2.60 -24.05
CA GLY A 35 -15.01 2.31 -24.91
C GLY A 35 -13.79 1.75 -24.17
N LEU A 36 -13.66 2.10 -22.88
CA LEU A 36 -12.61 1.63 -21.97
C LEU A 36 -13.09 1.76 -20.52
N CYS A 37 -12.83 0.72 -19.71
CA CYS A 37 -13.02 0.73 -18.26
C CYS A 37 -11.67 0.45 -17.59
N VAL A 38 -11.18 1.38 -16.76
CA VAL A 38 -9.94 1.21 -15.99
C VAL A 38 -10.29 0.99 -14.52
N TRP A 39 -9.82 -0.13 -13.97
CA TRP A 39 -10.08 -0.56 -12.60
C TRP A 39 -8.84 -0.40 -11.73
N THR A 40 -8.91 0.46 -10.71
CA THR A 40 -7.79 0.74 -9.79
C THR A 40 -8.11 0.36 -8.33
N LEU A 41 -9.04 -0.57 -8.14
CA LEU A 41 -9.62 -0.91 -6.83
C LEU A 41 -8.91 -2.07 -6.14
N VAL A 42 -8.80 -1.93 -4.81
CA VAL A 42 -8.39 -2.88 -3.77
C VAL A 42 -7.01 -3.52 -3.97
N LEU A 43 -6.15 -3.35 -2.97
CA LEU A 43 -4.96 -4.16 -2.82
C LEU A 43 -5.37 -5.36 -1.96
N LEU A 44 -5.27 -6.57 -2.52
CA LEU A 44 -5.42 -7.81 -1.77
C LEU A 44 -4.03 -8.46 -1.61
N PRO A 45 -3.76 -9.10 -0.46
CA PRO A 45 -2.60 -9.98 -0.34
C PRO A 45 -2.62 -11.06 -1.42
N SER A 46 -1.46 -11.65 -1.71
CA SER A 46 -1.36 -12.69 -2.74
C SER A 46 -2.31 -13.86 -2.44
N PRO A 47 -3.25 -14.22 -3.34
CA PRO A 47 -4.19 -15.32 -3.10
C PRO A 47 -3.51 -16.68 -2.89
N ALA A 48 -2.26 -16.83 -3.33
CA ALA A 48 -1.46 -18.04 -3.10
C ALA A 48 -1.23 -18.34 -1.62
N LEU A 49 -1.28 -17.33 -0.74
CA LEU A 49 -1.06 -17.49 0.70
C LEU A 49 -2.04 -18.49 1.35
N HIS A 50 -3.29 -18.55 0.86
CA HIS A 50 -4.29 -19.50 1.36
C HIS A 50 -3.89 -20.97 1.16
N LYS A 51 -2.94 -21.25 0.27
CA LYS A 51 -2.47 -22.61 -0.04
C LYS A 51 -1.32 -23.07 0.86
N PHE A 52 -0.70 -22.16 1.62
CA PHE A 52 0.52 -22.44 2.38
C PHE A 52 0.28 -22.86 3.84
N GLY A 53 -0.97 -22.89 4.30
CA GLY A 53 -1.29 -23.25 5.69
C GLY A 53 -0.72 -22.28 6.73
N LEU A 54 -0.35 -21.07 6.31
CA LEU A 54 0.17 -20.03 7.21
C LEU A 54 -0.98 -19.37 7.99
N PRO A 55 -0.71 -18.83 9.19
CA PRO A 55 -1.70 -18.03 9.90
C PRO A 55 -2.01 -16.75 9.13
N LEU A 56 -3.26 -16.59 8.67
CA LEU A 56 -3.72 -15.41 7.96
C LEU A 56 -4.75 -14.62 8.78
N THR A 57 -4.80 -13.30 8.57
CA THR A 57 -5.92 -12.47 9.01
C THR A 57 -7.17 -12.75 8.18
N VAL A 58 -8.31 -12.20 8.60
CA VAL A 58 -9.57 -12.26 7.82
C VAL A 58 -9.43 -11.68 6.42
N ASP A 59 -8.52 -10.70 6.24
CA ASP A 59 -8.22 -10.05 4.96
C ASP A 59 -7.11 -10.76 4.15
N GLY A 60 -6.60 -11.90 4.63
CA GLY A 60 -5.64 -12.75 3.92
C GLY A 60 -4.16 -12.37 4.09
N GLN A 61 -3.83 -11.45 5.00
CA GLN A 61 -2.44 -11.11 5.30
C GLN A 61 -1.82 -12.11 6.28
N VAL A 62 -0.55 -12.46 6.09
CA VAL A 62 0.21 -13.34 7.00
C VAL A 62 0.40 -12.65 8.35
N MET A 63 -0.02 -13.31 9.43
CA MET A 63 0.21 -12.82 10.79
C MET A 63 1.68 -12.98 11.17
N VAL A 64 2.33 -11.88 11.54
CA VAL A 64 3.73 -11.86 11.93
C VAL A 64 3.96 -11.24 13.31
N ASP A 65 5.09 -11.55 13.94
CA ASP A 65 5.57 -10.83 15.13
C ASP A 65 6.18 -9.47 14.77
N THR A 66 6.66 -8.74 15.78
CA THR A 66 7.28 -7.42 15.59
C THR A 66 8.61 -7.47 14.84
N SER A 67 9.17 -8.65 14.58
CA SER A 67 10.37 -8.88 13.77
C SER A 67 10.03 -9.64 12.47
N TYR A 68 8.78 -9.58 11.99
CA TYR A 68 8.35 -10.15 10.71
C TYR A 68 8.31 -11.67 10.63
N ARG A 69 8.46 -12.38 11.75
CA ARG A 69 8.45 -13.85 11.78
C ARG A 69 7.02 -14.37 11.76
N VAL A 70 6.78 -15.42 10.99
CA VAL A 70 5.46 -16.05 10.94
C VAL A 70 5.27 -16.98 12.14
N LYS A 71 4.18 -16.77 12.88
CA LYS A 71 3.87 -17.59 14.06
C LYS A 71 3.65 -19.05 13.65
N GLY A 72 4.33 -19.99 14.31
CA GLY A 72 4.18 -21.42 14.04
C GLY A 72 4.90 -21.93 12.79
N ALA A 73 5.68 -21.08 12.09
CA ALA A 73 6.49 -21.47 10.94
C ALA A 73 7.94 -20.97 11.09
N PRO A 74 8.80 -21.71 11.81
CA PRO A 74 10.21 -21.33 12.02
C PRO A 74 10.95 -21.13 10.70
N GLY A 75 11.73 -20.05 10.61
CA GLY A 75 12.48 -19.70 9.40
C GLY A 75 11.64 -19.05 8.28
N VAL A 76 10.34 -18.85 8.50
CA VAL A 76 9.45 -18.15 7.55
C VAL A 76 9.22 -16.71 8.03
N TYR A 77 9.35 -15.77 7.10
CA TYR A 77 9.15 -14.35 7.33
C TYR A 77 8.18 -13.78 6.30
N SER A 78 7.48 -12.70 6.65
CA SER A 78 6.61 -11.98 5.71
C SER A 78 6.72 -10.47 5.90
N ILE A 79 6.80 -9.73 4.80
CA ILE A 79 6.83 -8.26 4.77
C ILE A 79 5.96 -7.74 3.61
N GLY A 80 5.79 -6.42 3.56
CA GLY A 80 5.06 -5.72 2.52
C GLY A 80 3.57 -6.04 2.54
N ASP A 81 2.97 -6.01 1.36
CA ASP A 81 1.52 -6.14 1.17
C ASP A 81 0.95 -7.48 1.67
N CYS A 82 1.78 -8.51 1.77
CA CYS A 82 1.38 -9.84 2.24
C CYS A 82 1.36 -9.96 3.77
N ALA A 83 1.91 -9.01 4.53
CA ALA A 83 2.12 -9.17 5.97
C ALA A 83 1.22 -8.23 6.78
N HIS A 84 0.65 -8.77 7.85
CA HIS A 84 -0.06 -7.98 8.85
C HIS A 84 0.92 -7.53 9.93
N ILE A 85 1.48 -6.33 9.76
CA ILE A 85 2.51 -5.77 10.64
C ILE A 85 1.88 -4.68 11.50
N ILE A 86 2.05 -4.80 12.82
CA ILE A 86 1.62 -3.81 13.80
C ILE A 86 2.86 -3.16 14.40
N ASP A 87 2.89 -1.83 14.38
CA ASP A 87 3.94 -1.08 15.06
C ASP A 87 3.76 -1.19 16.58
N PRO A 88 4.74 -1.75 17.31
CA PRO A 88 4.58 -2.04 18.74
C PRO A 88 4.51 -0.79 19.61
N VAL A 89 4.93 0.37 19.09
CA VAL A 89 4.90 1.64 19.82
C VAL A 89 3.55 2.33 19.64
N SER A 90 3.08 2.48 18.40
CA SER A 90 1.83 3.20 18.11
C SER A 90 0.59 2.32 18.06
N GLY A 91 0.75 0.99 17.99
CA GLY A 91 -0.35 0.04 17.78
C GLY A 91 -0.97 0.12 16.38
N ARG A 92 -0.42 0.93 15.46
CA ARG A 92 -0.95 1.09 14.11
C ARG A 92 -0.51 -0.06 13.21
N THR A 93 -1.44 -0.56 12.41
CA THR A 93 -1.14 -1.49 11.32
C THR A 93 -0.52 -0.74 10.12
N ASP A 94 0.52 -1.31 9.54
CA ASP A 94 1.12 -0.80 8.30
C ASP A 94 0.15 -0.89 7.12
N ARG A 95 0.28 0.06 6.19
CA ARG A 95 -0.51 0.08 4.95
C ARG A 95 0.22 -0.70 3.85
N MET A 96 -0.52 -1.24 2.89
CA MET A 96 0.00 -1.91 1.69
C MET A 96 0.63 -0.90 0.73
N THR A 97 1.86 -0.48 1.00
CA THR A 97 2.57 0.54 0.23
C THR A 97 4.06 0.28 0.16
N CYS A 98 4.70 0.69 -0.94
CA CYS A 98 6.15 0.60 -1.08
C CYS A 98 6.91 1.38 0.00
N LYS A 99 6.34 2.47 0.53
CA LYS A 99 6.98 3.27 1.58
C LYS A 99 7.19 2.48 2.87
N GLU A 100 6.30 1.53 3.18
CA GLU A 100 6.46 0.63 4.32
C GLU A 100 7.36 -0.55 3.93
N ALA A 101 7.16 -1.14 2.75
CA ALA A 101 7.86 -2.34 2.31
C ALA A 101 9.39 -2.14 2.18
N ILE A 102 9.86 -0.99 1.70
CA ILE A 102 11.29 -0.70 1.52
C ILE A 102 12.06 -0.75 2.86
N PRO A 103 11.71 0.04 3.89
CA PRO A 103 12.38 -0.04 5.18
C PRO A 103 12.15 -1.39 5.88
N GLN A 104 11.01 -2.05 5.66
CA GLN A 104 10.80 -3.42 6.15
C GLN A 104 11.82 -4.39 5.57
N ALA A 105 12.12 -4.34 4.25
CA ALA A 105 13.11 -5.21 3.62
C ALA A 105 14.51 -5.02 4.19
N ILE A 106 14.95 -3.76 4.39
CA ILE A 106 16.25 -3.45 5.00
C ILE A 106 16.33 -4.00 6.44
N ARG A 107 15.23 -3.88 7.19
CA ARG A 107 15.16 -4.40 8.57
C ARG A 107 15.10 -5.92 8.60
N LEU A 108 14.37 -6.55 7.69
CA LEU A 108 14.26 -8.01 7.58
C LEU A 108 15.64 -8.65 7.37
N ALA A 109 16.49 -8.06 6.53
CA ALA A 109 17.87 -8.55 6.35
C ALA A 109 18.63 -8.61 7.69
N LYS A 110 18.44 -7.60 8.57
CA LYS A 110 19.03 -7.58 9.91
C LYS A 110 18.40 -8.64 10.82
N VAL A 111 17.07 -8.80 10.79
CA VAL A 111 16.37 -9.84 11.56
C VAL A 111 16.89 -11.22 11.20
N ILE A 112 16.95 -11.56 9.92
CA ILE A 112 17.43 -12.87 9.46
C ILE A 112 18.84 -13.13 9.98
N MET A 113 19.73 -12.12 9.88
CA MET A 113 21.09 -12.24 10.38
C MET A 113 21.14 -12.43 11.91
N THR A 114 20.33 -11.72 12.68
CA THR A 114 20.27 -11.90 14.13
C THR A 114 19.70 -13.27 14.51
N ASP A 115 18.71 -13.76 13.78
CA ASP A 115 18.07 -15.05 14.05
C ASP A 115 19.02 -16.22 13.78
N ILE A 116 19.75 -16.17 12.66
CA ILE A 116 20.82 -17.14 12.35
C ILE A 116 21.86 -17.19 13.47
N ASN A 117 22.25 -16.02 13.98
CA ASN A 117 23.26 -15.90 15.04
C ASN A 117 22.68 -16.05 16.46
N LYS A 118 21.38 -16.37 16.60
CA LYS A 118 20.68 -16.46 17.90
C LYS A 118 20.85 -15.23 18.79
N ARG A 119 20.81 -14.04 18.18
CA ARG A 119 20.89 -12.74 18.85
C ARG A 119 19.52 -12.05 18.87
N PRO A 120 19.30 -11.07 19.77
CA PRO A 120 18.09 -10.27 19.76
C PRO A 120 17.90 -9.55 18.43
N ALA A 121 16.73 -9.72 17.80
CA ALA A 121 16.40 -9.09 16.54
C ALA A 121 15.82 -7.68 16.74
N PRO A 122 16.01 -6.78 15.76
CA PRO A 122 15.36 -5.49 15.78
C PRO A 122 13.83 -5.65 15.65
N SER A 123 13.11 -4.76 16.32
CA SER A 123 11.66 -4.64 16.19
C SER A 123 11.28 -3.69 15.05
N HIS A 124 10.10 -3.90 14.49
CA HIS A 124 9.46 -3.02 13.53
C HIS A 124 9.35 -1.60 14.10
N ARG A 125 9.45 -0.63 13.19
CA ARG A 125 9.16 0.78 13.43
C ARG A 125 8.53 1.33 12.16
N ALA A 126 7.32 1.88 12.30
CA ALA A 126 6.56 2.46 11.21
C ALA A 126 7.33 3.59 10.51
N TYR A 127 7.09 3.75 9.22
CA TYR A 127 7.63 4.88 8.47
C TYR A 127 6.78 6.15 8.67
N MET A 128 7.27 7.30 8.21
CA MET A 128 6.53 8.55 8.35
C MET A 128 5.23 8.57 7.51
N ASP A 129 4.22 9.29 8.01
CA ASP A 129 2.99 9.57 7.28
C ASP A 129 3.27 10.58 6.16
N LEU A 130 3.72 10.06 5.01
CA LEU A 130 3.99 10.79 3.78
C LEU A 130 3.18 10.18 2.62
N PHE A 131 2.61 11.04 1.78
CA PHE A 131 2.00 10.67 0.50
C PHE A 131 2.43 11.66 -0.59
N CYS A 132 2.85 11.13 -1.74
CA CYS A 132 3.23 11.90 -2.91
C CYS A 132 2.39 11.43 -4.11
N ILE A 133 1.49 12.27 -4.60
CA ILE A 133 0.50 11.95 -5.64
C ILE A 133 0.76 12.81 -6.87
N GLY A 134 0.81 12.20 -8.06
CA GLY A 134 0.89 12.92 -9.34
C GLY A 134 -0.50 13.36 -9.80
N LEU A 135 -0.62 14.60 -10.29
CA LEU A 135 -1.87 15.20 -10.78
C LEU A 135 -1.73 15.64 -12.25
N GLY A 136 -1.05 14.81 -13.03
CA GLY A 136 -0.65 15.09 -14.41
C GLY A 136 0.76 15.70 -14.53
N PRO A 137 1.17 16.08 -15.75
CA PRO A 137 2.46 16.71 -16.00
C PRO A 137 2.62 17.98 -15.16
N GLU A 138 3.80 18.14 -14.54
CA GLU A 138 4.17 19.29 -13.70
C GLU A 138 3.20 19.65 -12.57
N ARG A 139 2.27 18.76 -12.20
CA ARG A 139 1.37 18.95 -11.06
C ARG A 139 1.42 17.74 -10.14
N GLY A 140 1.52 18.02 -8.86
CA GLY A 140 1.55 16.98 -7.85
C GLY A 140 1.11 17.52 -6.52
N MET A 141 0.87 16.60 -5.61
CA MET A 141 0.50 16.86 -4.24
C MET A 141 1.41 16.05 -3.33
N VAL A 142 1.97 16.70 -2.33
CA VAL A 142 2.70 16.05 -1.26
C VAL A 142 2.01 16.42 0.04
N TRP A 143 1.62 15.41 0.79
CA TRP A 143 1.11 15.56 2.15
C TRP A 143 2.05 14.83 3.10
N ILE A 144 2.43 15.49 4.19
CA ILE A 144 3.23 14.91 5.26
C ILE A 144 2.69 15.34 6.62
N ARG A 145 2.59 14.38 7.55
CA ARG A 145 2.33 14.65 8.96
C ARG A 145 3.60 14.50 9.79
N LYS A 146 4.01 15.56 10.47
CA LYS A 146 5.18 15.57 11.36
C LYS A 146 4.93 16.45 12.58
N TRP A 147 5.29 15.96 13.77
CA TRP A 147 5.10 16.66 15.05
C TRP A 147 3.64 17.05 15.34
N GLY A 148 2.68 16.25 14.86
CA GLY A 148 1.25 16.56 15.00
C GLY A 148 0.71 17.61 14.03
N LEU A 149 1.54 18.12 13.11
CA LEU A 149 1.14 19.09 12.08
C LEU A 149 1.05 18.44 10.70
N ASP A 150 0.06 18.88 9.93
CA ASP A 150 -0.15 18.49 8.54
C ASP A 150 0.41 19.56 7.59
N PHE A 151 1.26 19.14 6.67
CA PHE A 151 1.80 20.00 5.62
C PHE A 151 1.30 19.51 4.27
N LEU A 152 0.74 20.43 3.47
CA LEU A 152 0.23 20.15 2.13
C LEU A 152 0.93 21.05 1.11
N ILE A 153 1.61 20.44 0.15
CA ILE A 153 2.30 21.13 -0.95
C ILE A 153 1.69 20.67 -2.27
N THR A 154 1.20 21.61 -3.07
CA THR A 154 0.52 21.31 -4.34
C THR A 154 1.22 21.96 -5.54
N GLY A 155 0.67 21.75 -6.74
CA GLY A 155 1.16 22.36 -7.98
C GLY A 155 2.53 21.83 -8.41
N LYS A 156 3.34 22.71 -9.02
CA LYS A 156 4.65 22.37 -9.59
C LYS A 156 5.68 22.01 -8.52
N LEU A 157 5.61 22.64 -7.35
CA LEU A 157 6.48 22.31 -6.23
C LEU A 157 6.17 20.91 -5.69
N GLY A 158 4.90 20.58 -5.48
CA GLY A 158 4.47 19.24 -5.09
C GLY A 158 4.92 18.18 -6.11
N TRP A 159 4.82 18.48 -7.40
CA TRP A 159 5.35 17.59 -8.45
C TRP A 159 6.86 17.36 -8.36
N LYS A 160 7.66 18.42 -8.17
CA LYS A 160 9.12 18.30 -8.03
C LYS A 160 9.51 17.43 -6.84
N ILE A 161 8.87 17.64 -5.68
CA ILE A 161 9.12 16.84 -4.48
C ILE A 161 8.71 15.38 -4.73
N ARG A 162 7.53 15.13 -5.28
CA ARG A 162 7.07 13.78 -5.65
C ARG A 162 8.05 13.07 -6.58
N LYS A 163 8.55 13.76 -7.61
CA LYS A 163 9.54 13.23 -8.55
C LYS A 163 10.83 12.86 -7.82
N PHE A 164 11.36 13.77 -7.00
CA PHE A 164 12.55 13.50 -6.17
C PHE A 164 12.37 12.29 -5.25
N THR A 165 11.21 12.17 -4.57
CA THR A 165 10.90 11.00 -3.72
C THR A 165 10.88 9.71 -4.54
N TRP A 166 10.29 9.74 -5.73
CA TRP A 166 10.25 8.59 -6.64
C TRP A 166 11.66 8.17 -7.09
N ASP A 167 12.45 9.14 -7.55
CA ASP A 167 13.80 8.89 -8.04
C ASP A 167 14.70 8.33 -6.92
N SER A 168 14.52 8.82 -5.69
CA SER A 168 15.25 8.31 -4.51
C SER A 168 14.82 6.90 -4.09
N ALA A 169 13.52 6.60 -4.19
CA ALA A 169 12.96 5.32 -3.72
C ALA A 169 13.07 4.19 -4.75
N SER A 170 13.11 4.52 -6.04
CA SER A 170 13.01 3.51 -7.10
C SER A 170 14.24 2.61 -7.22
N LEU A 171 15.38 2.92 -6.59
CA LEU A 171 16.65 2.16 -6.67
C LEU A 171 17.14 1.85 -8.11
N ILE A 172 16.44 2.37 -9.13
CA ILE A 172 16.84 2.31 -10.54
C ILE A 172 17.97 3.33 -10.69
N LYS A 173 19.20 2.84 -10.55
CA LYS A 173 20.40 3.54 -11.01
C LYS A 173 20.55 3.36 -12.52
#